data_AF-A0A336JLH2-F1
#
_entry.id   AF-A0A336JLH2-F1
#
_cell.length_a   1.000
_cell.length_b   1.000
_cell.length_c   1.000
_cell.angle_alpha   90.00
_cell.angle_beta   90.00
_cell.angle_gamma   90.00
#
_symmetry.space_group_name_H-M   'P 1'
#
loop_
_entity.id
_entity.type
_entity.pdbx_description
1 polymer ?
#
loop_
_entity_poly.entity_id
_entity_poly.type
_entity_poly.pdbx_seq_one_letter_code
_entity_poly.pdbx_strand_id
1 'polypeptide(L)'
;MCFTAVRDALQVLSRLDLYRVRQRIGLSAILPSFSAMIAILIGASLGGCGMTGRDGPFAQMDSSDFTGSIAAVLPARDDGPTEADLALARIAASDVLTKGDKDSSQPWENPATGARGSVTPLAAAYSNDGRTCRDFLASYVKDRTESWMQGAACRTARGHWEIRALKPWRRG
;
A
#
# COMPACT_ATOMS: atom_id res chain seq x y z
N MET A 1 37.95 -12.41 45.21
CA MET A 1 38.31 -13.80 44.85
C MET A 1 36.99 -14.58 44.81
N CYS A 2 36.42 -15.12 43.74
CA CYS A 2 36.82 -15.34 42.35
C CYS A 2 35.56 -15.16 41.47
N PHE A 3 35.51 -14.08 40.70
CA PHE A 3 34.68 -13.97 39.50
C PHE A 3 35.65 -14.14 38.33
N THR A 4 35.81 -15.35 37.78
CA THR A 4 36.54 -15.64 36.53
C THR A 4 36.66 -17.16 36.33
N ALA A 5 35.55 -17.84 36.01
CA ALA A 5 35.61 -19.25 35.61
C ALA A 5 34.48 -19.69 34.65
N VAL A 6 33.87 -18.74 33.92
CA VAL A 6 32.85 -19.04 32.88
C VAL A 6 33.18 -18.34 31.56
N ARG A 7 34.43 -17.88 31.37
CA ARG A 7 34.85 -17.10 30.19
C ARG A 7 35.74 -17.85 29.19
N ASP A 8 36.12 -19.10 29.48
CA ASP A 8 37.11 -19.83 28.66
C ASP A 8 36.55 -20.82 27.64
N ALA A 9 35.22 -21.01 27.55
CA ALA A 9 34.64 -21.91 26.55
C ALA A 9 34.29 -21.22 25.21
N LEU A 10 34.42 -19.89 25.11
CA LEU A 10 33.98 -19.11 23.94
C LEU A 10 35.11 -18.62 23.03
N GLN A 11 36.38 -18.96 23.29
CA GLN A 11 37.51 -18.44 22.52
C GLN A 11 38.18 -19.43 21.54
N VAL A 12 37.83 -20.71 21.53
CA VAL A 12 38.50 -21.72 20.66
C VAL A 12 37.82 -21.93 19.30
N LEU A 13 36.62 -21.38 19.06
CA LEU A 13 35.94 -21.50 17.75
C LEU A 13 36.24 -20.37 16.77
N SER A 14 37.22 -19.52 17.08
CA SER A 14 37.72 -18.50 16.17
C SER A 14 39.00 -19.00 15.51
N ARG A 15 38.96 -19.13 14.17
CA ARG A 15 40.03 -19.41 13.19
C ARG A 15 40.00 -20.84 12.62
N LEU A 16 40.19 -20.89 11.29
CA LEU A 16 40.05 -22.01 10.33
C LEU A 16 38.60 -22.13 9.81
N ASP A 17 38.23 -21.93 8.54
CA ASP A 17 38.97 -21.76 7.30
C ASP A 17 38.05 -21.01 6.30
N LEU A 18 38.40 -19.77 5.95
CA LEU A 18 37.81 -19.04 4.82
C LEU A 18 38.63 -19.38 3.58
N TYR A 19 38.37 -20.52 2.93
CA TYR A 19 38.77 -20.68 1.52
C TYR A 19 38.00 -21.81 0.80
N ARG A 20 37.62 -21.52 -0.46
CA ARG A 20 37.15 -22.45 -1.53
C ARG A 20 35.80 -23.15 -1.28
N VAL A 21 34.78 -23.08 -2.13
CA VAL A 21 34.73 -22.93 -3.59
C VAL A 21 33.44 -22.19 -3.97
N ARG A 22 33.57 -21.11 -4.74
CA ARG A 22 32.48 -20.55 -5.55
C ARG A 22 32.11 -21.59 -6.61
N GLN A 23 31.09 -22.40 -6.37
CA GLN A 23 30.58 -23.30 -7.40
C GLN A 23 29.96 -22.48 -8.52
N ARG A 24 30.71 -22.39 -9.63
CA ARG A 24 30.19 -22.04 -10.94
C ARG A 24 29.32 -23.23 -11.38
N ILE A 25 28.02 -23.16 -11.11
CA ILE A 25 27.07 -24.07 -11.75
C ILE A 25 27.09 -23.71 -13.24
N GLY A 26 27.66 -24.63 -14.02
CA GLY A 26 27.94 -24.47 -15.43
C GLY A 26 26.67 -24.20 -16.22
N LEU A 27 26.69 -23.10 -16.97
CA LEU A 27 25.66 -22.61 -17.88
C LEU A 27 25.57 -23.42 -19.18
N SER A 28 25.87 -24.72 -19.15
CA SER A 28 26.03 -25.52 -20.37
C SER A 28 25.56 -26.95 -20.14
N ALA A 29 24.24 -27.16 -20.12
CA ALA A 29 23.59 -28.46 -20.37
C ALA A 29 22.06 -28.36 -20.30
N ILE A 30 21.41 -27.36 -20.93
CA ILE A 30 19.98 -27.46 -21.21
C ILE A 30 19.73 -26.97 -22.65
N LEU A 31 19.88 -27.94 -23.54
CA LEU A 31 19.21 -28.20 -24.82
C LEU A 31 18.77 -26.99 -25.70
N PRO A 32 19.24 -26.92 -26.97
CA PRO A 32 18.86 -25.89 -27.95
C PRO A 32 17.49 -26.20 -28.57
N SER A 33 16.42 -26.08 -27.78
CA SER A 33 15.04 -26.37 -28.24
C SER A 33 14.04 -25.24 -28.00
N PHE A 34 14.47 -24.08 -27.51
CA PHE A 34 13.58 -22.93 -27.22
C PHE A 34 13.88 -21.67 -28.07
N SER A 35 14.73 -21.77 -29.09
CA SER A 35 15.08 -20.64 -29.97
C SER A 35 14.22 -20.53 -31.24
N ALA A 36 13.26 -21.42 -31.47
CA ALA A 36 12.44 -21.46 -32.69
C ALA A 36 10.97 -21.04 -32.48
N MET A 37 10.64 -20.40 -31.36
CA MET A 37 9.29 -19.89 -31.04
C MET A 37 9.31 -18.41 -30.57
N ILE A 38 10.29 -17.62 -31.03
CA ILE A 38 10.35 -16.14 -30.86
C ILE A 38 10.43 -15.45 -32.24
N ALA A 39 9.82 -16.05 -33.27
CA ALA A 39 9.86 -15.52 -34.64
C ALA A 39 8.49 -15.47 -35.34
N ILE A 40 7.38 -15.45 -34.58
CA ILE A 40 6.04 -15.35 -35.16
C ILE A 40 5.22 -14.39 -34.29
N LEU A 41 4.67 -13.34 -34.94
CA LEU A 41 3.80 -12.25 -34.43
C LEU A 41 4.47 -10.90 -34.12
N ILE A 42 5.33 -10.44 -35.03
CA ILE A 42 5.42 -9.01 -35.35
C ILE A 42 4.18 -8.69 -36.20
N GLY A 43 3.10 -8.23 -35.57
CA GLY A 43 1.86 -7.78 -36.21
C GLY A 43 1.66 -6.29 -35.96
N ALA A 44 1.95 -5.48 -36.97
CA ALA A 44 1.76 -4.03 -36.97
C ALA A 44 0.27 -3.66 -37.00
N SER A 45 -0.18 -2.81 -36.08
CA SER A 45 -1.40 -2.02 -36.24
C SER A 45 -1.12 -0.56 -35.89
N LEU A 46 -0.64 0.17 -36.90
CA LEU A 46 -0.74 1.62 -37.00
C LEU A 46 -2.18 1.93 -37.45
N GLY A 47 -2.96 2.68 -36.66
CA GLY A 47 -4.25 3.19 -37.14
C GLY A 47 -5.16 3.73 -36.05
N GLY A 48 -5.35 5.05 -36.01
CA GLY A 48 -6.37 5.69 -35.18
C GLY A 48 -6.21 7.20 -35.01
N CYS A 49 -6.29 7.98 -36.09
CA CYS A 49 -6.60 9.41 -36.02
C CYS A 49 -8.09 9.60 -36.32
N GLY A 50 -8.80 10.32 -35.45
CA GLY A 50 -10.15 10.80 -35.68
C GLY A 50 -10.46 12.00 -34.77
N MET A 51 -10.41 13.20 -35.35
CA MET A 51 -10.90 14.45 -34.74
C MET A 51 -12.41 14.56 -34.93
N THR A 52 -13.13 15.11 -33.95
CA THR A 52 -14.19 16.15 -34.10
C THR A 52 -15.11 16.19 -32.86
N GLY A 53 -15.36 17.38 -32.31
CA GLY A 53 -16.42 17.59 -31.32
C GLY A 53 -16.13 18.59 -30.20
N ARG A 54 -15.48 19.74 -30.48
CA ARG A 54 -15.73 20.95 -29.70
C ARG A 54 -16.70 21.77 -30.53
N ASP A 55 -17.89 22.04 -29.99
CA ASP A 55 -18.61 23.31 -30.10
C ASP A 55 -19.94 23.17 -29.35
N GLY A 56 -19.96 23.73 -28.14
CA GLY A 56 -21.16 23.94 -27.36
C GLY A 56 -20.91 25.12 -26.43
N PRO A 57 -21.34 26.35 -26.78
CA PRO A 57 -21.34 27.44 -25.83
C PRO A 57 -22.47 27.17 -24.84
N PHE A 58 -22.14 26.56 -23.69
CA PHE A 58 -22.98 26.63 -22.50
C PHE A 58 -22.92 28.07 -21.98
N ALA A 59 -23.72 28.94 -22.58
CA ALA A 59 -23.97 30.29 -22.11
C ALA A 59 -25.46 30.60 -22.27
N GLN A 60 -26.28 29.95 -21.46
CA GLN A 60 -27.60 30.46 -21.11
C GLN A 60 -27.87 30.11 -19.65
N MET A 61 -27.26 30.89 -18.75
CA MET A 61 -27.71 31.02 -17.38
C MET A 61 -28.84 32.04 -17.39
N ASP A 62 -30.07 31.55 -17.25
CA ASP A 62 -31.25 32.37 -16.99
C ASP A 62 -31.15 32.93 -15.57
N SER A 63 -31.27 34.24 -15.46
CA SER A 63 -31.12 35.04 -14.24
C SER A 63 -32.36 34.89 -13.36
N SER A 64 -32.26 33.99 -12.38
CA SER A 64 -33.08 34.02 -11.16
C SER A 64 -32.17 34.39 -10.00
N ASP A 65 -31.93 35.69 -9.85
CA ASP A 65 -31.21 36.29 -8.73
C ASP A 65 -31.92 36.02 -7.40
N PHE A 66 -31.50 34.96 -6.71
CA PHE A 66 -31.57 34.87 -5.26
C PHE A 66 -30.19 35.27 -4.71
N THR A 67 -30.05 36.53 -4.34
CA THR A 67 -28.91 37.07 -3.58
C THR A 67 -28.89 36.52 -2.16
N GLY A 68 -28.42 35.28 -2.01
CA GLY A 68 -27.77 34.79 -0.81
C GLY A 68 -26.26 35.02 -0.95
N SER A 69 -25.61 35.52 0.09
CA SER A 69 -24.15 35.67 0.14
C SER A 69 -23.47 34.31 -0.07
N ILE A 70 -23.02 34.02 -1.29
CA ILE A 70 -22.20 32.85 -1.58
C ILE A 70 -20.75 33.31 -1.47
N ALA A 71 -20.12 32.96 -0.34
CA ALA A 71 -18.67 33.02 -0.24
C ALA A 71 -18.08 32.28 -1.44
N ALA A 72 -17.13 32.92 -2.15
CA ALA A 72 -16.44 32.31 -3.28
C ALA A 72 -15.98 30.90 -2.90
N VAL A 73 -16.60 29.89 -3.51
CA VAL A 73 -16.17 28.51 -3.36
C VAL A 73 -14.87 28.40 -4.13
N LEU A 74 -13.76 28.70 -3.46
CA LEU A 74 -12.45 28.24 -3.93
C LEU A 74 -12.59 26.72 -4.10
N PRO A 75 -12.23 26.14 -5.26
CA PRO A 75 -12.23 24.70 -5.40
C PRO A 75 -11.36 24.15 -4.26
N ALA A 76 -11.97 23.33 -3.40
CA ALA A 76 -11.24 22.65 -2.34
C ALA A 76 -10.05 21.97 -3.02
N ARG A 77 -8.83 22.33 -2.62
CA ARG A 77 -7.66 21.59 -3.08
C ARG A 77 -7.90 20.14 -2.70
N ASP A 78 -7.83 19.26 -3.70
CA ASP A 78 -7.91 17.82 -3.53
C ASP A 78 -6.61 17.33 -2.88
N ASP A 79 -6.38 17.76 -1.64
CA ASP A 79 -5.23 17.40 -0.80
C ASP A 79 -5.48 16.07 -0.06
N GLY A 80 -6.52 15.34 -0.46
CA GLY A 80 -6.89 14.05 0.12
C GLY A 80 -6.00 12.90 -0.36
N PRO A 81 -6.07 11.74 0.31
CA PRO A 81 -5.47 10.51 -0.19
C PRO A 81 -6.06 10.13 -1.56
N THR A 82 -5.20 9.85 -2.54
CA THR A 82 -5.66 9.32 -3.83
C THR A 82 -6.10 7.87 -3.67
N GLU A 83 -6.88 7.34 -4.61
CA GLU A 83 -7.26 5.92 -4.60
C GLU A 83 -6.05 4.98 -4.63
N ALA A 84 -4.95 5.36 -5.30
CA ALA A 84 -3.70 4.60 -5.28
C ALA A 84 -3.06 4.56 -3.89
N ASP A 85 -3.08 5.69 -3.16
CA ASP A 85 -2.59 5.75 -1.78
C ASP A 85 -3.45 4.89 -0.86
N LEU A 86 -4.78 4.97 -1.00
CA LEU A 86 -5.73 4.18 -0.23
C LEU A 86 -5.58 2.68 -0.50
N ALA A 87 -5.30 2.28 -1.73
CA ALA A 87 -5.05 0.88 -2.07
C ALA A 87 -3.83 0.32 -1.33
N LEU A 88 -2.73 1.07 -1.30
CA LEU A 88 -1.50 0.67 -0.58
C LEU A 88 -1.72 0.64 0.94
N ALA A 89 -2.42 1.64 1.49
CA ALA A 89 -2.80 1.64 2.89
C ALA A 89 -3.68 0.43 3.26
N ARG A 90 -4.60 0.00 2.39
CA ARG A 90 -5.45 -1.19 2.59
C ARG A 90 -4.65 -2.49 2.55
N ILE A 91 -3.63 -2.59 1.71
CA ILE A 91 -2.72 -3.75 1.67
C ILE A 91 -1.97 -3.84 3.00
N ALA A 92 -1.37 -2.74 3.45
CA ALA A 92 -0.68 -2.68 4.74
C ALA A 92 -1.61 -2.99 5.93
N ALA A 93 -2.86 -2.51 5.87
CA ALA A 93 -3.88 -2.87 6.86
C ALA A 93 -4.16 -4.37 6.87
N SER A 94 -4.33 -4.99 5.71
CA SER A 94 -4.57 -6.44 5.62
C SER A 94 -3.39 -7.25 6.16
N ASP A 95 -2.16 -6.79 5.91
CA ASP A 95 -0.93 -7.42 6.42
C ASP A 95 -0.83 -7.35 7.95
N VAL A 96 -0.99 -6.15 8.54
CA VAL A 96 -0.91 -5.97 10.00
C VAL A 96 -2.04 -6.69 10.72
N LEU A 97 -3.21 -6.80 10.08
CA LEU A 97 -4.34 -7.55 10.63
C LEU A 97 -4.11 -9.07 10.61
N THR A 98 -3.39 -9.57 9.61
CA THR A 98 -3.13 -11.00 9.44
C THR A 98 -1.96 -11.48 10.30
N LYS A 99 -0.87 -10.71 10.33
CA LYS A 99 0.40 -11.11 10.96
C LYS A 99 0.63 -10.48 12.33
N GLY A 100 -0.07 -9.38 12.60
CA GLY A 100 0.24 -8.47 13.70
C GLY A 100 -0.72 -8.56 14.89
N ASP A 101 -0.13 -8.49 16.07
CA ASP A 101 -0.84 -8.33 17.35
C ASP A 101 -1.32 -6.88 17.55
N LYS A 102 -2.04 -6.63 18.64
CA LYS A 102 -2.63 -5.31 18.97
C LYS A 102 -1.64 -4.13 19.03
N ASP A 103 -0.34 -4.41 19.17
CA ASP A 103 0.72 -3.40 19.28
C ASP A 103 1.64 -3.34 18.05
N SER A 104 1.29 -4.09 16.99
CA SER A 104 2.05 -4.09 15.74
C SER A 104 1.71 -2.87 14.89
N SER A 105 2.70 -2.28 14.21
CA SER A 105 2.47 -1.19 13.26
C SER A 105 3.19 -1.52 11.96
N GLN A 106 2.46 -1.42 10.85
CA GLN A 106 2.99 -1.71 9.52
C GLN A 106 3.16 -0.39 8.75
N PRO A 107 4.40 -0.01 8.37
CA PRO A 107 4.62 1.14 7.51
C PRO A 107 4.13 0.84 6.07
N TRP A 108 3.74 1.91 5.37
CA TRP A 108 3.39 1.88 3.95
C TRP A 108 3.82 3.17 3.27
N GLU A 109 4.09 3.09 1.98
CA GLU A 109 4.45 4.25 1.16
C GLU A 109 3.97 4.08 -0.28
N ASN A 110 3.62 5.19 -0.90
CA ASN A 110 3.38 5.30 -2.33
C ASN A 110 4.48 6.15 -2.98
N PRO A 111 5.46 5.54 -3.66
CA PRO A 111 6.54 6.29 -4.29
C PRO A 111 6.07 7.17 -5.45
N ALA A 112 4.90 6.90 -6.04
CA ALA A 112 4.37 7.67 -7.16
C ALA A 112 3.81 9.04 -6.72
N THR A 113 3.24 9.13 -5.51
CA THR A 113 2.61 10.35 -4.98
C THR A 113 3.41 10.98 -3.83
N GLY A 114 4.38 10.25 -3.27
CA GLY A 114 5.10 10.64 -2.06
C GLY A 114 4.31 10.48 -0.77
N ALA A 115 3.11 9.90 -0.82
CA ALA A 115 2.30 9.63 0.36
C ALA A 115 2.90 8.47 1.17
N ARG A 116 2.87 8.58 2.50
CA ARG A 116 3.41 7.55 3.40
C ARG A 116 2.67 7.55 4.73
N GLY A 117 2.84 6.47 5.49
CA GLY A 117 2.29 6.37 6.83
C GLY A 117 2.51 5.02 7.46
N SER A 118 1.70 4.73 8.46
CA SER A 118 1.70 3.48 9.21
C SER A 118 0.28 3.07 9.54
N VAL A 119 0.03 1.76 9.57
CA VAL A 119 -1.24 1.19 10.00
C VAL A 119 -1.06 0.44 11.31
N THR A 120 -1.87 0.79 12.31
CA THR A 120 -1.86 0.18 13.63
C THR A 120 -3.26 -0.36 13.93
N PRO A 121 -3.41 -1.67 14.25
CA PRO A 121 -4.67 -2.23 14.67
C PRO A 121 -5.06 -1.65 16.03
N LEU A 122 -6.36 -1.41 16.22
CA LEU A 122 -6.90 -0.99 17.50
C LEU A 122 -7.11 -2.21 18.41
N ALA A 123 -7.07 -1.95 19.72
CA ALA A 123 -7.19 -2.98 20.74
C ALA A 123 -8.55 -3.69 20.69
N ALA A 124 -8.53 -4.97 21.05
CA ALA A 124 -9.62 -5.95 21.08
C ALA A 124 -10.46 -6.06 19.78
N ALA A 125 -10.49 -7.28 19.24
CA ALA A 125 -11.47 -7.62 18.22
C ALA A 125 -12.88 -7.69 18.85
N TYR A 126 -13.90 -7.31 18.08
CA TYR A 126 -15.30 -7.35 18.48
C TYR A 126 -16.10 -8.25 17.52
N SER A 127 -17.31 -8.65 17.92
CA SER A 127 -18.23 -9.39 17.04
C SER A 127 -19.19 -8.41 16.38
N ASN A 128 -19.32 -8.48 15.06
CA ASN A 128 -20.31 -7.72 14.29
C ASN A 128 -20.87 -8.62 13.18
N ASP A 129 -22.20 -8.72 13.07
CA ASP A 129 -22.88 -9.63 12.12
C ASP A 129 -22.37 -11.09 12.19
N GLY A 130 -22.04 -11.58 13.39
CA GLY A 130 -21.47 -12.93 13.58
C GLY A 130 -20.05 -13.11 13.07
N ARG A 131 -19.36 -12.03 12.67
CA ARG A 131 -17.96 -12.04 12.24
C ARG A 131 -17.08 -11.30 13.24
N THR A 132 -15.87 -11.79 13.44
CA THR A 132 -14.86 -11.10 14.23
C THR A 132 -14.33 -9.90 13.43
N CYS A 133 -14.54 -8.70 13.92
CA CYS A 133 -14.06 -7.46 13.33
C CYS A 133 -13.03 -6.79 14.23
N ARG A 134 -12.15 -5.99 13.62
CA ARG A 134 -11.12 -5.22 14.31
C ARG A 134 -10.97 -3.89 13.61
N ASP A 135 -10.93 -2.83 14.39
CA ASP A 135 -10.67 -1.49 13.86
C ASP A 135 -9.17 -1.26 13.73
N PHE A 136 -8.79 -0.30 12.91
CA PHE A 136 -7.41 0.11 12.74
C PHE A 136 -7.34 1.60 12.44
N LEU A 137 -6.21 2.21 12.82
CA LEU A 137 -5.85 3.56 12.45
C LEU A 137 -4.72 3.51 11.44
N ALA A 138 -4.82 4.35 10.42
CA ALA A 138 -3.77 4.58 9.44
C ALA A 138 -3.38 6.05 9.48
N SER A 139 -2.09 6.31 9.71
CA SER A 139 -1.53 7.64 9.49
C SER A 139 -1.33 7.86 7.98
N TYR A 140 -1.48 9.11 7.55
CA TYR A 140 -1.26 9.55 6.17
C TYR A 140 -0.49 10.86 6.20
N VAL A 141 0.67 10.87 5.58
CA VAL A 141 1.52 12.04 5.45
C VAL A 141 1.87 12.21 3.98
N LYS A 142 1.57 13.38 3.43
CA LYS A 142 1.98 13.80 2.09
C LYS A 142 2.41 15.25 2.14
N ASP A 143 3.60 15.54 1.62
CA ASP A 143 4.22 16.85 1.68
C ASP A 143 4.30 17.42 3.11
N ARG A 144 3.48 18.43 3.42
CA ARG A 144 3.37 19.06 4.74
C ARG A 144 2.02 18.78 5.43
N THR A 145 1.20 17.93 4.84
CA THR A 145 -0.14 17.61 5.33
C THR A 145 -0.10 16.25 6.01
N GLU A 146 -0.46 16.24 7.29
CA GLU A 146 -0.73 15.02 8.04
C GLU A 146 -2.23 14.87 8.23
N SER A 147 -2.73 13.67 7.94
CA SER A 147 -4.09 13.27 8.23
C SER A 147 -4.11 11.85 8.76
N TRP A 148 -5.26 11.46 9.30
CA TRP A 148 -5.49 10.16 9.87
C TRP A 148 -6.69 9.54 9.20
N MET A 149 -6.68 8.23 9.07
CA MET A 149 -7.79 7.45 8.55
C MET A 149 -8.12 6.37 9.55
N GLN A 150 -9.42 6.15 9.75
CA GLN A 150 -9.93 5.06 10.55
C GLN A 150 -10.62 4.07 9.64
N GLY A 151 -10.32 2.80 9.85
CA GLY A 151 -10.94 1.71 9.11
C GLY A 151 -11.34 0.57 10.03
N ALA A 152 -12.16 -0.32 9.46
CA ALA A 152 -12.59 -1.55 10.11
C ALA A 152 -12.39 -2.71 9.15
N ALA A 153 -11.92 -3.83 9.67
CA ALA A 153 -11.76 -5.06 8.93
C ALA A 153 -12.50 -6.18 9.64
N CYS A 154 -13.16 -7.04 8.87
CA CYS A 154 -13.88 -8.18 9.41
C CYS A 154 -13.29 -9.47 8.85
N ARG A 155 -13.17 -10.48 9.72
CA ARG A 155 -12.72 -11.80 9.35
C ARG A 155 -13.83 -12.50 8.57
N THR A 156 -13.49 -12.92 7.37
CA THR A 156 -14.36 -13.72 6.50
C THR A 156 -14.52 -15.13 7.06
N ALA A 157 -15.53 -15.86 6.58
CA ALA A 157 -15.70 -17.28 6.92
C ALA A 157 -14.48 -18.15 6.52
N ARG A 158 -13.70 -17.71 5.52
CA ARG A 158 -12.46 -18.36 5.09
C ARG A 158 -11.23 -17.99 5.93
N GLY A 159 -11.40 -17.15 6.95
CA GLY A 159 -10.34 -16.78 7.90
C GLY A 159 -9.46 -15.59 7.48
N HIS A 160 -9.64 -15.04 6.29
CA HIS A 160 -8.95 -13.82 5.82
C HIS A 160 -9.64 -12.55 6.32
N TRP A 161 -8.89 -11.48 6.54
CA TRP A 161 -9.42 -10.17 6.88
C TRP A 161 -9.85 -9.40 5.64
N GLU A 162 -11.06 -8.86 5.66
CA GLU A 162 -11.62 -8.02 4.60
C GLU A 162 -11.80 -6.60 5.12
N ILE A 163 -11.19 -5.62 4.46
CA ILE A 163 -11.31 -4.20 4.80
C ILE A 163 -12.69 -3.69 4.34
N ARG A 164 -13.55 -3.28 5.28
CA ARG A 164 -14.91 -2.82 4.98
C ARG A 164 -15.00 -1.33 4.70
N ALA A 165 -14.21 -0.54 5.42
CA ALA A 165 -14.20 0.91 5.30
C ALA A 165 -12.81 1.43 5.62
N LEU A 166 -12.41 2.49 4.92
CA LEU A 166 -11.27 3.33 5.25
C LEU A 166 -11.72 4.77 5.01
N LYS A 167 -11.90 5.54 6.08
CA LYS A 167 -12.44 6.90 6.01
C LYS A 167 -11.51 7.86 6.75
N PRO A 168 -11.46 9.15 6.35
CA PRO A 168 -10.74 10.16 7.12
C PRO A 168 -11.24 10.21 8.56
N TRP A 169 -10.31 10.18 9.51
CA TRP A 169 -10.60 10.28 10.94
C TRP A 169 -10.87 11.75 11.29
N ARG A 170 -12.03 12.02 11.89
CA ARG A 170 -12.40 13.33 12.43
C ARG A 170 -12.30 13.25 13.95
N ARG A 171 -11.43 14.06 14.56
CA ARG A 171 -11.48 14.32 16.01
C ARG A 171 -12.68 15.23 16.26
N GLY A 172 -13.67 14.71 16.97
CA GLY A 172 -14.77 15.50 17.55
C GLY A 172 -14.37 16.08 18.90
#